data_AF-A0A098E770-F1
#
_entry.id   AF-A0A098E770-F1
#
_cell.length_a   1.000
_cell.length_b   1.000
_cell.length_c   1.000
_cell.angle_alpha   90.00
_cell.angle_beta   90.00
_cell.angle_gamma   90.00
#
_symmetry.space_group_name_H-M   'P 1'
#
loop_
_entity.id
_entity.type
_entity.pdbx_description
1 polymer ?
#
loop_
_entity_poly.entity_id
_entity_poly.type
_entity_poly.pdbx_seq_one_letter_code
_entity_poly.pdbx_strand_id
1 'polypeptide(L)'
;MADNTESDTNKNNTKKIKTDANEDANKNLKPEKVTEDKKTADEKQEKEIKGAQEKEMERAQEKEMERAQEKEMERAQEKEMERAQEKEIKGAKENVEIEMEKVSGGETTNISEEKKTQPEAPVKKLIKKIKKGKKPKLIEKITNVKVKRKLEGEEKRLFKIAAHIRDKKPKFLRQQYGMVMRLKKVWRKPKGIDSKLKVEKRGQGHLVKIGYKKPESIRGIHPSGYWTVNIANPKELGNINKETHAAIIFSQVGRKKRNEIIKRANELNIVILNPRKGEI
;
A
#
# COMPACT_ATOMS: atom_id res chain seq x y z
N MET A 1 -53.16 38.94 -35.13
CA MET A 1 -52.56 40.16 -35.72
C MET A 1 -51.28 40.46 -34.95
N ALA A 2 -50.10 40.22 -35.50
CA ALA A 2 -49.80 39.54 -36.76
C ALA A 2 -48.61 38.59 -36.54
N ASP A 3 -48.50 37.60 -37.41
CA ASP A 3 -47.46 36.58 -37.40
C ASP A 3 -46.10 37.14 -37.85
N ASN A 4 -45.03 36.41 -37.56
CA ASN A 4 -43.93 36.20 -38.50
C ASN A 4 -43.01 35.09 -37.98
N THR A 5 -43.32 33.87 -38.38
CA THR A 5 -42.36 32.77 -38.42
C THR A 5 -41.50 32.91 -39.66
N GLU A 6 -40.18 32.84 -39.53
CA GLU A 6 -39.37 32.42 -40.68
C GLU A 6 -38.13 31.63 -40.24
N SER A 7 -37.86 30.56 -40.98
CA SER A 7 -36.74 29.65 -40.81
C SER A 7 -35.64 29.99 -41.80
N ASP A 8 -34.37 29.76 -41.45
CA ASP A 8 -33.35 29.64 -42.49
C ASP A 8 -32.33 28.52 -42.22
N THR A 9 -31.69 28.05 -43.30
CA THR A 9 -31.23 26.67 -43.43
C THR A 9 -29.73 26.49 -43.66
N ASN A 10 -29.22 25.40 -43.09
CA ASN A 10 -27.90 24.82 -43.30
C ASN A 10 -27.45 24.80 -44.78
N LYS A 11 -26.29 25.40 -45.08
CA LYS A 11 -25.54 25.16 -46.33
C LYS A 11 -24.04 24.95 -46.06
N ASN A 12 -23.59 23.72 -46.30
CA ASN A 12 -22.16 23.36 -46.38
C ASN A 12 -21.47 24.07 -47.55
N ASN A 13 -20.18 24.40 -47.40
CA ASN A 13 -19.39 25.04 -48.47
C ASN A 13 -18.07 24.28 -48.73
N THR A 14 -18.10 23.36 -49.68
CA THR A 14 -16.94 22.58 -50.15
C THR A 14 -16.44 23.10 -51.49
N LYS A 15 -15.40 23.95 -51.47
CA LYS A 15 -14.77 24.44 -52.71
C LYS A 15 -13.95 23.34 -53.40
N LYS A 16 -14.48 22.81 -54.51
CA LYS A 16 -13.63 22.26 -55.59
C LYS A 16 -12.78 23.39 -56.19
N ILE A 17 -11.53 23.10 -56.48
CA ILE A 17 -10.69 23.87 -57.43
C ILE A 17 -10.32 22.90 -58.57
N LYS A 18 -10.19 23.44 -59.78
CA LYS A 18 -10.12 22.64 -61.01
C LYS A 18 -8.73 22.05 -61.25
N THR A 19 -8.73 20.91 -61.93
CA THR A 19 -7.62 20.44 -62.77
C THR A 19 -7.68 21.16 -64.12
N ASP A 20 -6.54 21.65 -64.59
CA ASP A 20 -6.29 21.96 -66.00
C ASP A 20 -4.94 21.33 -66.37
N ALA A 21 -4.78 20.88 -67.62
CA ALA A 21 -3.74 19.92 -68.00
C ALA A 21 -2.47 20.57 -68.56
N ASN A 22 -1.37 19.80 -68.57
CA ASN A 22 -0.37 19.89 -69.64
C ASN A 22 0.36 18.53 -69.77
N GLU A 23 0.42 18.00 -70.99
CA GLU A 23 1.12 16.75 -71.32
C GLU A 23 2.52 17.03 -71.90
N ASP A 24 3.22 15.97 -72.34
CA ASP A 24 4.40 16.01 -73.22
C ASP A 24 5.68 16.74 -72.76
N ALA A 25 6.44 16.07 -71.88
CA ALA A 25 7.87 16.31 -71.72
C ALA A 25 8.70 15.03 -71.41
N ASN A 26 8.37 13.87 -72.01
CA ASN A 26 9.14 12.64 -71.77
C ASN A 26 10.43 12.57 -72.60
N LYS A 27 11.56 12.98 -71.99
CA LYS A 27 12.92 12.61 -72.46
C LYS A 27 13.85 12.18 -71.31
N ASN A 28 13.69 10.92 -70.91
CA ASN A 28 14.79 9.96 -70.69
C ASN A 28 15.91 10.35 -69.68
N LEU A 29 15.74 9.95 -68.41
CA LEU A 29 16.81 9.82 -67.40
C LEU A 29 16.58 8.55 -66.55
N LYS A 30 17.66 7.90 -66.10
CA LYS A 30 17.66 6.50 -65.61
C LYS A 30 16.97 6.29 -64.24
N PRO A 31 16.24 5.17 -64.03
CA PRO A 31 15.62 4.82 -62.75
C PRO A 31 16.40 3.75 -61.95
N GLU A 32 17.49 4.12 -61.27
CA GLU A 32 18.20 3.25 -60.30
C GLU A 32 18.54 4.02 -59.00
N LYS A 33 18.61 3.30 -57.87
CA LYS A 33 18.91 3.79 -56.48
C LYS A 33 17.81 4.50 -55.66
N VAL A 34 16.55 4.06 -55.69
CA VAL A 34 15.53 4.45 -54.67
C VAL A 34 14.76 3.25 -54.05
N THR A 35 14.96 2.04 -54.58
CA THR A 35 14.25 0.81 -54.19
C THR A 35 14.98 -0.05 -53.16
N GLU A 36 16.31 0.08 -53.04
CA GLU A 36 17.15 -0.78 -52.18
C GLU A 36 17.21 -0.28 -50.73
N ASP A 37 17.33 1.04 -50.53
CA ASP A 37 17.42 1.67 -49.21
C ASP A 37 16.14 1.48 -48.36
N LYS A 38 14.98 1.29 -49.00
CA LYS A 38 13.72 1.00 -48.30
C LYS A 38 13.63 -0.46 -47.86
N LYS A 39 13.94 -1.42 -48.76
CA LYS A 39 14.00 -2.85 -48.41
C LYS A 39 14.96 -3.12 -47.26
N THR A 40 16.14 -2.50 -47.28
CA THR A 40 17.15 -2.67 -46.22
C THR A 40 16.75 -2.02 -44.90
N ALA A 41 15.97 -0.93 -44.92
CA ALA A 41 15.38 -0.35 -43.71
C ALA A 41 14.27 -1.24 -43.12
N ASP A 42 13.36 -1.75 -43.95
CA ASP A 42 12.25 -2.60 -43.51
C ASP A 42 12.75 -3.95 -42.97
N GLU A 43 13.68 -4.61 -43.67
CA GLU A 43 14.35 -5.82 -43.17
C GLU A 43 15.03 -5.60 -41.81
N LYS A 44 15.64 -4.43 -41.61
CA LYS A 44 16.33 -4.11 -40.36
C LYS A 44 15.33 -3.94 -39.20
N GLN A 45 14.20 -3.28 -39.43
CA GLN A 45 13.12 -3.21 -38.44
C GLN A 45 12.54 -4.59 -38.13
N GLU A 46 12.34 -5.44 -39.13
CA GLU A 46 11.84 -6.80 -38.91
C GLU A 46 12.83 -7.67 -38.10
N LYS A 47 14.13 -7.53 -38.36
CA LYS A 47 15.21 -8.18 -37.59
C LYS A 47 15.29 -7.66 -36.14
N GLU A 48 15.12 -6.36 -35.92
CA GLU A 48 15.07 -5.76 -34.58
C GLU A 48 13.81 -6.20 -33.79
N ILE A 49 12.65 -6.32 -34.46
CA ILE A 49 11.41 -6.82 -33.85
C ILE A 49 11.51 -8.30 -33.49
N LYS A 50 12.02 -9.16 -34.39
CA LYS A 50 12.24 -10.59 -34.12
C LYS A 50 13.23 -10.80 -32.97
N GLY A 51 14.37 -10.10 -33.00
CA GLY A 51 15.36 -10.14 -31.92
C GLY A 51 14.90 -9.51 -30.59
N ALA A 52 13.79 -8.78 -30.57
CA ALA A 52 13.10 -8.37 -29.35
C ALA A 52 12.14 -9.46 -28.85
N GLN A 53 11.34 -10.06 -29.74
CA GLN A 53 10.43 -11.16 -29.42
C GLN A 53 11.16 -12.40 -28.88
N GLU A 54 12.29 -12.76 -29.50
CA GLU A 54 13.15 -13.86 -29.03
C GLU A 54 13.65 -13.60 -27.60
N LYS A 55 14.10 -12.38 -27.29
CA LYS A 55 14.56 -12.00 -25.94
C LYS A 55 13.43 -11.91 -24.91
N GLU A 56 12.20 -11.63 -25.31
CA GLU A 56 11.05 -11.71 -24.39
C GLU A 56 10.63 -13.17 -24.13
N MET A 57 10.73 -14.05 -25.13
CA MET A 57 10.51 -15.49 -24.98
C MET A 57 11.59 -16.16 -24.10
N GLU A 58 12.86 -15.86 -24.35
CA GLU A 58 14.00 -16.33 -23.55
C GLU A 58 13.84 -15.91 -22.08
N ARG A 59 13.55 -14.62 -21.83
CA ARG A 59 13.25 -14.09 -20.48
C ARG A 59 11.95 -14.60 -19.86
N ALA A 60 11.06 -15.22 -20.62
CA ALA A 60 9.90 -15.91 -20.09
C ALA A 60 10.30 -17.32 -19.62
N GLN A 61 11.04 -18.05 -20.46
CA GLN A 61 11.59 -19.38 -20.15
C GLN A 61 12.53 -19.33 -18.93
N GLU A 62 13.45 -18.35 -18.85
CA GLU A 62 14.29 -18.11 -17.67
C GLU A 62 13.45 -17.99 -16.38
N LYS A 63 12.37 -17.19 -16.41
CA LYS A 63 11.51 -16.99 -15.24
C LYS A 63 10.65 -18.20 -14.89
N GLU A 64 10.31 -19.05 -15.84
CA GLU A 64 9.62 -20.31 -15.53
C GLU A 64 10.59 -21.34 -14.94
N MET A 65 11.83 -21.39 -15.42
CA MET A 65 12.92 -22.20 -14.83
C MET A 65 13.27 -21.73 -13.41
N GLU A 66 13.43 -20.42 -13.20
CA GLU A 66 13.66 -19.81 -11.87
C GLU A 66 12.53 -20.17 -10.90
N ARG A 67 11.27 -20.00 -11.31
CA ARG A 67 10.09 -20.39 -10.51
C ARG A 67 9.93 -21.90 -10.29
N ALA A 68 10.51 -22.74 -11.15
CA ALA A 68 10.55 -24.18 -10.95
C ALA A 68 11.58 -24.51 -9.86
N GLN A 69 12.78 -23.94 -9.96
CA GLN A 69 13.85 -24.08 -8.96
C GLN A 69 13.42 -23.55 -7.58
N GLU A 70 12.78 -22.37 -7.51
CA GLU A 70 12.21 -21.83 -6.26
C GLU A 70 11.25 -22.83 -5.59
N LYS A 71 10.33 -23.43 -6.36
CA LYS A 71 9.36 -24.41 -5.84
C LYS A 71 10.00 -25.73 -5.41
N GLU A 72 11.06 -26.18 -6.09
CA GLU A 72 11.78 -27.38 -5.66
C GLU A 72 12.60 -27.12 -4.38
N MET A 73 13.21 -25.95 -4.25
CA MET A 73 13.86 -25.50 -3.02
C MET A 73 12.88 -25.33 -1.86
N GLU A 74 11.70 -24.74 -2.10
CA GLU A 74 10.62 -24.61 -1.10
C GLU A 74 10.15 -26.01 -0.62
N ARG A 75 9.86 -26.93 -1.56
CA ARG A 75 9.51 -28.33 -1.25
C ARG A 75 10.62 -29.10 -0.55
N ALA A 76 11.89 -28.78 -0.79
CA ALA A 76 13.01 -29.38 -0.07
C ALA A 76 13.05 -28.89 1.38
N GLN A 77 12.90 -27.57 1.60
CA GLN A 77 12.83 -26.97 2.94
C GLN A 77 11.62 -27.47 3.73
N GLU A 78 10.44 -27.61 3.12
CA GLU A 78 9.26 -28.21 3.75
C GLU A 78 9.55 -29.63 4.25
N LYS A 79 10.17 -30.48 3.41
CA LYS A 79 10.54 -31.85 3.77
C LYS A 79 11.61 -31.93 4.86
N GLU A 80 12.56 -31.00 4.91
CA GLU A 80 13.53 -30.95 6.00
C GLU A 80 12.89 -30.50 7.31
N MET A 81 11.99 -29.52 7.27
CA MET A 81 11.21 -29.08 8.44
C MET A 81 10.26 -30.17 8.96
N GLU A 82 9.63 -30.94 8.08
CA GLU A 82 8.81 -32.10 8.43
C GLU A 82 9.66 -33.19 9.10
N ARG A 83 10.79 -33.57 8.49
CA ARG A 83 11.76 -34.53 9.08
C ARG A 83 12.35 -34.05 10.41
N ALA A 84 12.52 -32.75 10.60
CA ALA A 84 12.95 -32.18 11.89
C ALA A 84 11.86 -32.36 12.95
N GLN A 85 10.61 -32.04 12.64
CA GLN A 85 9.47 -32.25 13.54
C GLN A 85 9.26 -33.75 13.85
N GLU A 86 9.42 -34.64 12.88
CA GLU A 86 9.37 -36.09 13.13
C GLU A 86 10.47 -36.56 14.10
N LYS A 87 11.69 -36.03 13.98
CA LYS A 87 12.79 -36.33 14.90
C LYS A 87 12.53 -35.77 16.30
N GLU A 88 12.03 -34.54 16.42
CA GLU A 88 11.61 -33.97 17.71
C GLU A 88 10.49 -34.80 18.36
N ILE A 89 9.47 -35.20 17.58
CA ILE A 89 8.37 -36.05 18.04
C ILE A 89 8.85 -37.46 18.42
N LYS A 90 9.85 -38.03 17.73
CA LYS A 90 10.44 -39.32 18.11
C LYS A 90 11.23 -39.19 19.40
N GLY A 91 12.16 -38.23 19.49
CA GLY A 91 12.95 -38.00 20.71
C GLY A 91 12.09 -37.65 21.93
N ALA A 92 10.99 -36.93 21.73
CA ALA A 92 10.02 -36.66 22.80
C ALA A 92 9.22 -37.89 23.25
N LYS A 93 9.00 -38.89 22.37
CA LYS A 93 8.43 -40.19 22.77
C LYS A 93 9.48 -41.03 23.50
N GLU A 94 10.67 -41.15 22.92
CA GLU A 94 11.80 -41.95 23.39
C GLU A 94 12.26 -41.51 24.80
N ASN A 95 12.31 -40.20 25.06
CA ASN A 95 12.54 -39.66 26.41
C ASN A 95 11.41 -40.00 27.40
N VAL A 96 10.14 -39.95 26.99
CA VAL A 96 9.00 -40.34 27.85
C VAL A 96 8.98 -41.85 28.11
N GLU A 97 9.44 -42.66 27.15
CA GLU A 97 9.57 -44.11 27.26
C GLU A 97 10.70 -44.47 28.25
N ILE A 98 11.85 -43.79 28.16
CA ILE A 98 12.97 -43.89 29.13
C ILE A 98 12.56 -43.38 30.53
N GLU A 99 11.74 -42.32 30.63
CA GLU A 99 11.17 -41.87 31.91
C GLU A 99 10.19 -42.90 32.51
N MET A 100 9.46 -43.65 31.69
CA MET A 100 8.59 -44.73 32.16
C MET A 100 9.37 -45.97 32.58
N GLU A 101 10.41 -46.39 31.85
CA GLU A 101 11.24 -47.54 32.25
C GLU A 101 11.97 -47.28 33.59
N LYS A 102 12.50 -46.07 33.79
CA LYS A 102 13.16 -45.67 35.05
C LYS A 102 12.27 -45.72 36.29
N VAL A 103 10.95 -45.72 36.13
CA VAL A 103 9.98 -45.88 37.24
C VAL A 103 9.72 -47.36 37.57
N SER A 104 10.17 -48.30 36.73
CA SER A 104 9.94 -49.75 36.89
C SER A 104 11.11 -50.56 37.47
N GLY A 105 12.32 -49.99 37.52
CA GLY A 105 13.54 -50.68 37.95
C GLY A 105 14.10 -50.21 39.29
N GLY A 106 13.64 -50.80 40.41
CA GLY A 106 14.19 -50.57 41.75
C GLY A 106 13.55 -51.49 42.79
N GLU A 107 14.35 -52.22 43.56
CA GLU A 107 13.88 -53.33 44.41
C GLU A 107 13.22 -52.90 45.74
N THR A 108 12.40 -53.80 46.28
CA THR A 108 11.62 -53.62 47.51
C THR A 108 12.26 -54.29 48.73
N THR A 109 12.15 -53.66 49.90
CA THR A 109 12.07 -54.39 51.18
C THR A 109 10.94 -53.84 52.07
N ASN A 110 9.93 -54.69 52.31
CA ASN A 110 9.20 -54.92 53.58
C ASN A 110 8.68 -53.69 54.38
N ILE A 111 7.40 -53.54 54.73
CA ILE A 111 6.25 -54.49 54.77
C ILE A 111 4.94 -53.66 55.02
N SER A 112 3.67 -54.09 54.92
CA SER A 112 3.04 -55.42 54.80
C SER A 112 1.65 -55.42 54.11
N GLU A 113 0.56 -55.12 54.85
CA GLU A 113 -0.86 -55.35 54.55
C GLU A 113 -1.68 -54.04 54.80
N GLU A 114 -2.85 -53.76 54.20
CA GLU A 114 -4.03 -54.62 53.96
C GLU A 114 -4.53 -54.72 52.50
N LYS A 115 -5.56 -55.55 52.29
CA LYS A 115 -6.08 -56.02 50.98
C LYS A 115 -7.42 -55.39 50.58
N LYS A 116 -7.56 -54.98 49.29
CA LYS A 116 -8.65 -55.38 48.36
C LYS A 116 -8.51 -54.73 46.97
N THR A 117 -9.22 -55.25 45.96
CA THR A 117 -8.84 -55.16 44.54
C THR A 117 -9.84 -54.44 43.61
N GLN A 118 -9.28 -53.61 42.71
CA GLN A 118 -9.77 -53.19 41.38
C GLN A 118 -11.04 -52.30 41.27
N PRO A 119 -11.26 -51.57 40.13
CA PRO A 119 -10.33 -51.21 39.05
C PRO A 119 -10.23 -49.67 38.78
N GLU A 120 -9.06 -49.17 38.39
CA GLU A 120 -8.89 -47.76 38.00
C GLU A 120 -9.35 -47.45 36.56
N ALA A 121 -10.47 -46.73 36.41
CA ALA A 121 -10.97 -46.30 35.10
C ALA A 121 -11.52 -44.84 34.96
N PRO A 122 -10.91 -43.77 35.53
CA PRO A 122 -11.25 -42.39 35.16
C PRO A 122 -10.15 -41.61 34.40
N VAL A 123 -8.85 -41.88 34.63
CA VAL A 123 -7.74 -40.96 34.27
C VAL A 123 -7.68 -40.64 32.77
N LYS A 124 -7.90 -41.64 31.90
CA LYS A 124 -7.89 -41.47 30.43
C LYS A 124 -8.94 -40.48 29.90
N LYS A 125 -9.98 -40.13 30.68
CA LYS A 125 -10.98 -39.11 30.30
C LYS A 125 -10.52 -37.68 30.55
N LEU A 126 -9.63 -37.42 31.52
CA LEU A 126 -9.10 -36.08 31.80
C LEU A 126 -8.11 -35.61 30.71
N ILE A 127 -7.16 -36.46 30.34
CA ILE A 127 -6.14 -36.16 29.32
C ILE A 127 -6.80 -35.84 27.96
N LYS A 128 -7.89 -36.55 27.60
CA LYS A 128 -8.66 -36.33 26.38
C LYS A 128 -9.44 -34.99 26.38
N LYS A 129 -9.64 -34.37 27.54
CA LYS A 129 -10.26 -33.04 27.70
C LYS A 129 -9.24 -31.91 27.47
N ILE A 130 -7.97 -32.13 27.80
CA ILE A 130 -6.85 -31.18 27.59
C ILE A 130 -6.45 -31.12 26.11
N LYS A 131 -6.52 -32.24 25.37
CA LYS A 131 -6.22 -32.30 23.93
C LYS A 131 -7.25 -31.63 23.00
N LYS A 132 -8.19 -30.81 23.50
CA LYS A 132 -8.85 -29.74 22.72
C LYS A 132 -8.03 -28.45 22.80
N GLY A 133 -6.79 -28.51 22.29
CA GLY A 133 -5.95 -27.33 22.10
C GLY A 133 -6.69 -26.29 21.25
N LYS A 134 -6.81 -25.06 21.77
CA LYS A 134 -7.42 -23.95 21.02
C LYS A 134 -6.58 -23.74 19.76
N LYS A 135 -7.21 -23.78 18.57
CA LYS A 135 -6.54 -23.39 17.31
C LYS A 135 -5.79 -22.07 17.55
N PRO A 136 -4.54 -21.90 17.07
CA PRO A 136 -3.84 -20.64 17.22
C PRO A 136 -4.73 -19.54 16.66
N LYS A 137 -5.00 -18.49 17.45
CA LYS A 137 -5.86 -17.40 17.01
C LYS A 137 -5.25 -16.81 15.75
N LEU A 138 -5.96 -16.90 14.63
CA LEU A 138 -5.54 -16.32 13.36
C LEU A 138 -5.17 -14.85 13.62
N ILE A 139 -3.98 -14.43 13.18
CA ILE A 139 -3.50 -13.06 13.38
C ILE A 139 -4.48 -12.13 12.67
N GLU A 140 -5.31 -11.43 13.46
CA GLU A 140 -6.51 -10.69 13.06
C GLU A 140 -6.18 -9.45 12.21
N LYS A 141 -5.73 -9.65 10.96
CA LYS A 141 -5.23 -8.60 10.04
C LYS A 141 -6.03 -7.29 10.15
N ILE A 142 -5.32 -6.17 10.22
CA ILE A 142 -5.88 -4.83 10.42
C ILE A 142 -6.99 -4.59 9.38
N THR A 143 -8.23 -4.47 9.85
CA THR A 143 -9.42 -4.49 8.99
C THR A 143 -9.55 -3.20 8.17
N ASN A 144 -9.67 -2.07 8.87
CA ASN A 144 -10.07 -0.79 8.29
C ASN A 144 -8.86 0.08 7.91
N VAL A 145 -7.93 -0.47 7.11
CA VAL A 145 -6.74 0.26 6.62
C VAL A 145 -7.10 1.17 5.43
N LYS A 146 -6.72 2.45 5.50
CA LYS A 146 -6.83 3.45 4.41
C LYS A 146 -8.26 3.72 3.87
N VAL A 147 -9.30 3.32 4.60
CA VAL A 147 -10.71 3.68 4.30
C VAL A 147 -10.86 5.20 4.21
N LYS A 148 -11.71 5.68 3.28
CA LYS A 148 -12.07 7.10 3.13
C LYS A 148 -13.50 7.33 3.64
N ARG A 149 -13.72 8.38 4.44
CA ARG A 149 -15.04 8.84 4.86
C ARG A 149 -15.83 9.27 3.63
N LYS A 150 -17.10 8.86 3.54
CA LYS A 150 -18.06 9.39 2.56
C LYS A 150 -18.42 10.83 2.97
N LEU A 151 -17.82 11.82 2.31
CA LEU A 151 -18.18 13.23 2.49
C LEU A 151 -19.33 13.59 1.55
N GLU A 152 -20.34 14.27 2.09
CA GLU A 152 -21.56 14.64 1.38
C GLU A 152 -21.82 16.15 1.43
N GLY A 153 -22.84 16.62 0.71
CA GLY A 153 -23.29 18.01 0.67
C GLY A 153 -22.17 19.06 0.64
N GLU A 154 -22.24 19.99 1.59
CA GLU A 154 -21.29 21.11 1.71
C GLU A 154 -19.89 20.68 2.12
N GLU A 155 -19.73 19.66 2.98
CA GLU A 155 -18.41 19.16 3.39
C GLU A 155 -17.59 18.77 2.16
N LYS A 156 -18.23 18.06 1.21
CA LYS A 156 -17.61 17.62 -0.04
C LYS A 156 -17.19 18.80 -0.93
N ARG A 157 -18.00 19.86 -0.99
CA ARG A 157 -17.70 21.10 -1.74
C ARG A 157 -16.52 21.86 -1.12
N LEU A 158 -16.58 22.08 0.19
CA LEU A 158 -15.53 22.77 0.94
C LEU A 158 -14.22 21.97 0.99
N PHE A 159 -14.27 20.63 0.99
CA PHE A 159 -13.08 19.77 0.90
C PHE A 159 -12.39 19.88 -0.46
N LYS A 160 -13.15 19.93 -1.58
CA LYS A 160 -12.60 20.25 -2.91
C LYS A 160 -11.91 21.62 -2.93
N ILE A 161 -12.55 22.64 -2.34
CA ILE A 161 -11.97 24.00 -2.21
C ILE A 161 -10.69 23.96 -1.36
N ALA A 162 -10.69 23.23 -0.24
CA ALA A 162 -9.53 23.07 0.64
C ALA A 162 -8.37 22.28 -0.01
N ALA A 163 -8.65 21.41 -0.99
CA ALA A 163 -7.64 20.78 -1.84
C ALA A 163 -7.08 21.79 -2.85
N HIS A 164 -7.93 22.51 -3.59
CA HIS A 164 -7.51 23.54 -4.55
C HIS A 164 -6.66 24.64 -3.89
N ILE A 165 -7.02 25.09 -2.68
CA ILE A 165 -6.24 26.03 -1.86
C ILE A 165 -4.90 25.41 -1.43
N ARG A 166 -4.86 24.12 -1.06
CA ARG A 166 -3.60 23.41 -0.71
C ARG A 166 -2.66 23.37 -1.92
N ASP A 167 -3.19 23.05 -3.10
CA ASP A 167 -2.38 22.79 -4.30
C ASP A 167 -1.86 24.10 -4.92
N LYS A 168 -2.60 25.20 -4.75
CA LYS A 168 -2.12 26.57 -5.00
C LYS A 168 -1.26 27.17 -3.87
N LYS A 169 -1.06 26.49 -2.73
CA LYS A 169 -0.36 27.06 -1.58
C LYS A 169 1.16 27.00 -1.78
N PRO A 170 1.88 28.15 -1.77
CA PRO A 170 3.33 28.14 -1.87
C PRO A 170 3.97 27.54 -0.60
N LYS A 171 5.19 27.01 -0.75
CA LYS A 171 5.88 26.24 0.30
C LYS A 171 6.31 27.06 1.55
N PHE A 172 6.12 28.39 1.55
CA PHE A 172 6.47 29.34 2.63
C PHE A 172 7.83 29.07 3.31
N LEU A 173 8.88 29.13 2.49
CA LEU A 173 10.26 28.89 2.92
C LEU A 173 10.96 30.23 3.24
N ARG A 174 12.07 30.20 4.00
CA ARG A 174 12.84 31.41 4.33
C ARG A 174 13.36 32.08 3.05
N GLN A 175 13.41 33.41 3.02
CA GLN A 175 14.23 34.14 2.04
C GLN A 175 15.66 33.55 2.04
N GLN A 176 16.23 33.33 0.85
CA GLN A 176 17.58 32.79 0.63
C GLN A 176 17.86 31.36 1.18
N TYR A 177 16.85 30.56 1.59
CA TYR A 177 17.10 29.25 2.21
C TYR A 177 17.94 28.27 1.36
N GLY A 178 17.90 28.38 0.03
CA GLY A 178 18.68 27.56 -0.89
C GLY A 178 19.99 28.18 -1.38
N MET A 179 20.26 29.45 -1.03
CA MET A 179 21.48 30.18 -1.42
C MET A 179 22.56 30.10 -0.32
N VAL A 180 22.17 29.84 0.92
CA VAL A 180 23.05 29.93 2.09
C VAL A 180 22.79 28.73 3.00
N MET A 181 23.72 27.76 3.03
CA MET A 181 23.54 26.44 3.67
C MET A 181 23.15 26.49 5.17
N ARG A 182 23.57 27.54 5.90
CA ARG A 182 23.16 27.76 7.30
C ARG A 182 21.67 28.13 7.48
N LEU A 183 20.92 28.38 6.41
CA LEU A 183 19.50 28.78 6.46
C LEU A 183 18.55 27.58 6.32
N LYS A 184 18.08 27.07 7.47
CA LYS A 184 17.09 25.97 7.54
C LYS A 184 15.79 26.30 6.75
N LYS A 185 15.17 25.26 6.16
CA LYS A 185 13.92 25.27 5.38
C LYS A 185 12.68 25.58 6.25
N VAL A 186 12.62 26.78 6.84
CA VAL A 186 11.60 27.18 7.84
C VAL A 186 11.13 28.61 7.56
N TRP A 187 9.83 28.91 7.67
CA TRP A 187 9.33 30.28 7.53
C TRP A 187 9.92 31.23 8.58
N ARG A 188 10.30 32.43 8.15
CA ARG A 188 10.58 33.59 9.02
C ARG A 188 10.10 34.85 8.29
N LYS A 189 9.36 35.74 8.97
CA LYS A 189 8.91 37.02 8.40
C LYS A 189 10.15 37.84 7.98
N PRO A 190 10.27 38.27 6.71
CA PRO A 190 11.38 39.11 6.28
C PRO A 190 11.30 40.49 6.97
N LYS A 191 12.39 40.93 7.59
CA LYS A 191 12.47 42.19 8.36
C LYS A 191 13.14 43.33 7.58
N GLY A 192 14.30 43.07 6.98
CA GLY A 192 15.17 44.07 6.34
C GLY A 192 14.43 44.94 5.31
N ILE A 193 14.83 46.20 5.19
CA ILE A 193 14.16 47.21 4.37
C ILE A 193 14.16 46.79 2.90
N ASP A 194 15.34 46.45 2.37
CA ASP A 194 15.61 46.07 0.97
C ASP A 194 15.19 44.63 0.63
N SER A 195 14.47 43.95 1.53
CA SER A 195 14.00 42.60 1.28
C SER A 195 12.98 42.60 0.13
N LYS A 196 13.44 42.17 -1.04
CA LYS A 196 12.60 41.98 -2.24
C LYS A 196 11.38 41.08 -1.98
N LEU A 197 11.44 40.19 -0.97
CA LEU A 197 10.29 39.38 -0.51
C LEU A 197 9.33 40.15 0.43
N LYS A 198 9.83 41.06 1.28
CA LYS A 198 9.00 41.97 2.10
C LYS A 198 8.21 42.94 1.23
N VAL A 199 8.81 43.39 0.13
CA VAL A 199 8.22 44.24 -0.92
C VAL A 199 7.45 43.39 -1.96
N GLU A 200 7.32 42.08 -1.74
CA GLU A 200 6.55 41.14 -2.57
C GLU A 200 6.88 41.13 -4.08
N LYS A 201 8.13 41.48 -4.45
CA LYS A 201 8.57 41.53 -5.85
C LYS A 201 8.46 40.13 -6.50
N ARG A 202 7.87 40.08 -7.69
CA ARG A 202 7.65 38.86 -8.49
C ARG A 202 8.92 38.00 -8.56
N GLY A 203 8.77 36.68 -8.42
CA GLY A 203 9.88 35.72 -8.47
C GLY A 203 10.60 35.48 -7.13
N GLN A 204 10.39 36.29 -6.09
CA GLN A 204 11.02 36.06 -4.78
C GLN A 204 10.29 35.04 -3.89
N GLY A 205 9.08 34.63 -4.28
CA GLY A 205 8.14 33.87 -3.46
C GLY A 205 6.99 34.74 -2.94
N HIS A 206 6.22 34.21 -1.98
CA HIS A 206 5.04 34.87 -1.42
C HIS A 206 5.15 35.03 0.10
N LEU A 207 4.64 36.15 0.62
CA LEU A 207 4.50 36.39 2.05
C LEU A 207 3.32 35.57 2.63
N VAL A 208 3.46 35.07 3.87
CA VAL A 208 2.35 34.45 4.59
C VAL A 208 1.28 35.52 4.87
N LYS A 209 0.08 35.33 4.31
CA LYS A 209 -1.13 36.16 4.50
C LYS A 209 -2.32 35.31 4.93
N ILE A 210 -3.33 35.96 5.52
CA ILE A 210 -4.58 35.31 5.97
C ILE A 210 -5.33 34.65 4.79
N GLY A 211 -5.24 35.19 3.57
CA GLY A 211 -5.87 34.60 2.37
C GLY A 211 -5.42 33.16 2.00
N TYR A 212 -4.34 32.64 2.59
CA TYR A 212 -3.90 31.24 2.42
C TYR A 212 -4.46 30.28 3.50
N LYS A 213 -5.47 30.73 4.27
CA LYS A 213 -6.22 29.99 5.28
C LYS A 213 -7.27 29.11 4.59
N LYS A 214 -7.33 27.82 4.94
CA LYS A 214 -8.43 26.92 4.52
C LYS A 214 -9.73 27.29 5.24
N PRO A 215 -10.93 26.99 4.68
CA PRO A 215 -12.21 27.09 5.40
C PRO A 215 -12.12 26.49 6.81
N GLU A 216 -12.84 27.08 7.77
CA GLU A 216 -12.73 26.75 9.20
C GLU A 216 -13.13 25.29 9.47
N SER A 217 -14.33 24.88 9.03
CA SER A 217 -14.95 23.57 9.28
C SER A 217 -14.13 22.35 8.83
N ILE A 218 -13.21 22.54 7.87
CA ILE A 218 -12.40 21.47 7.24
C ILE A 218 -10.89 21.66 7.45
N ARG A 219 -10.49 22.62 8.30
CA ARG A 219 -9.09 22.71 8.72
C ARG A 219 -8.76 21.59 9.70
N GLY A 220 -7.66 20.90 9.47
CA GLY A 220 -7.23 19.75 10.27
C GLY A 220 -7.74 18.39 9.79
N ILE A 221 -8.73 18.34 8.88
CA ILE A 221 -9.21 17.07 8.31
C ILE A 221 -8.09 16.40 7.48
N HIS A 222 -7.91 15.10 7.71
CA HIS A 222 -6.96 14.24 6.99
C HIS A 222 -7.39 14.02 5.53
N PRO A 223 -6.49 13.75 4.56
CA PRO A 223 -6.87 13.48 3.17
C PRO A 223 -7.83 12.30 2.93
N SER A 224 -8.12 11.47 3.95
CA SER A 224 -9.18 10.44 3.92
C SER A 224 -10.57 10.93 4.39
N GLY A 225 -10.72 12.21 4.78
CA GLY A 225 -12.00 12.83 5.16
C GLY A 225 -12.33 12.82 6.66
N TYR A 226 -11.55 12.15 7.49
CA TYR A 226 -11.75 12.09 8.94
C TYR A 226 -10.99 13.20 9.70
N TRP A 227 -11.52 13.63 10.85
CA TRP A 227 -10.75 14.35 11.86
C TRP A 227 -9.77 13.40 12.58
N THR A 228 -8.57 13.87 12.88
CA THR A 228 -7.51 13.05 13.50
C THR A 228 -7.55 13.13 15.02
N VAL A 229 -7.72 12.00 15.69
CA VAL A 229 -7.61 11.90 17.17
C VAL A 229 -6.34 11.15 17.53
N ASN A 230 -5.49 11.74 18.36
CA ASN A 230 -4.26 11.09 18.82
C ASN A 230 -4.54 10.20 20.04
N ILE A 231 -4.00 8.98 20.05
CA ILE A 231 -4.28 7.92 21.03
C ILE A 231 -3.00 7.34 21.61
N ALA A 232 -2.95 7.19 22.93
CA ALA A 232 -1.89 6.52 23.68
C ALA A 232 -2.33 5.16 24.27
N ASN A 233 -3.62 5.00 24.64
CA ASN A 233 -4.12 3.81 25.34
C ASN A 233 -5.40 3.23 24.70
N PRO A 234 -5.66 1.91 24.82
CA PRO A 234 -6.83 1.27 24.20
C PRO A 234 -8.18 1.72 24.79
N LYS A 235 -8.18 2.34 25.99
CA LYS A 235 -9.39 2.91 26.60
C LYS A 235 -9.91 4.15 25.85
N GLU A 236 -9.01 4.96 25.30
CA GLU A 236 -9.35 6.24 24.64
C GLU A 236 -10.17 6.05 23.36
N LEU A 237 -10.04 4.88 22.71
CA LEU A 237 -10.87 4.49 21.56
C LEU A 237 -12.37 4.50 21.84
N GLY A 238 -12.78 4.27 23.10
CA GLY A 238 -14.21 4.24 23.48
C GLY A 238 -14.92 5.59 23.30
N ASN A 239 -14.18 6.69 23.29
CA ASN A 239 -14.73 8.05 23.21
C ASN A 239 -14.78 8.59 21.76
N ILE A 240 -14.48 7.77 20.75
CA ILE A 240 -14.23 8.21 19.38
C ILE A 240 -15.36 7.75 18.45
N ASN A 241 -16.04 8.71 17.81
CA ASN A 241 -17.05 8.41 16.79
C ASN A 241 -16.38 7.92 15.49
N LYS A 242 -16.58 6.62 15.20
CA LYS A 242 -16.10 5.86 14.03
C LYS A 242 -16.35 6.52 12.66
N GLU A 243 -17.38 7.36 12.52
CA GLU A 243 -17.83 7.90 11.22
C GLU A 243 -17.19 9.23 10.87
N THR A 244 -16.79 9.99 11.89
CA THR A 244 -16.28 11.36 11.79
C THR A 244 -14.79 11.46 12.11
N HIS A 245 -14.29 10.59 12.99
CA HIS A 245 -12.93 10.60 13.50
C HIS A 245 -12.15 9.34 13.11
N ALA A 246 -10.83 9.48 13.00
CA ALA A 246 -9.90 8.37 12.80
C ALA A 246 -8.70 8.48 13.75
N ALA A 247 -8.21 7.32 14.17
CA ALA A 247 -7.17 7.19 15.17
C ALA A 247 -5.76 7.38 14.59
N ILE A 248 -4.95 8.19 15.26
CA ILE A 248 -3.49 8.23 15.11
C ILE A 248 -2.89 7.75 16.43
N ILE A 249 -2.25 6.58 16.43
CA ILE A 249 -1.57 6.09 17.62
C ILE A 249 -0.25 6.86 17.79
N PHE A 250 0.03 7.41 18.98
CA PHE A 250 1.27 8.15 19.25
C PHE A 250 2.53 7.32 18.93
N SER A 251 3.60 8.00 18.51
CA SER A 251 4.89 7.39 18.17
C SER A 251 5.60 6.72 19.36
N GLN A 252 5.31 7.18 20.59
CA GLN A 252 5.86 6.66 21.84
C GLN A 252 5.25 5.31 22.27
N VAL A 253 4.15 4.86 21.65
CA VAL A 253 3.47 3.63 22.05
C VAL A 253 4.25 2.40 21.53
N GLY A 254 4.76 1.56 22.43
CA GLY A 254 5.48 0.32 22.09
C GLY A 254 4.58 -0.76 21.48
N ARG A 255 5.16 -1.66 20.66
CA ARG A 255 4.42 -2.64 19.83
C ARG A 255 3.34 -3.42 20.59
N LYS A 256 3.60 -3.89 21.82
CA LYS A 256 2.62 -4.61 22.66
C LYS A 256 1.32 -3.82 22.82
N LYS A 257 1.41 -2.58 23.33
CA LYS A 257 0.27 -1.67 23.47
C LYS A 257 -0.35 -1.30 22.11
N ARG A 258 0.44 -1.19 21.04
CA ARG A 258 -0.10 -0.94 19.69
C ARG A 258 -0.96 -2.10 19.21
N ASN A 259 -0.55 -3.35 19.40
CA ASN A 259 -1.37 -4.52 19.06
C ASN A 259 -2.65 -4.61 19.92
N GLU A 260 -2.61 -4.19 21.19
CA GLU A 260 -3.79 -4.08 22.06
C GLU A 260 -4.77 -2.99 21.55
N ILE A 261 -4.27 -1.80 21.20
CA ILE A 261 -5.06 -0.71 20.60
C ILE A 261 -5.66 -1.13 19.25
N ILE A 262 -4.89 -1.78 18.39
CA ILE A 262 -5.36 -2.19 17.05
C ILE A 262 -6.46 -3.26 17.16
N LYS A 263 -6.36 -4.23 18.08
CA LYS A 263 -7.44 -5.19 18.34
C LYS A 263 -8.71 -4.49 18.82
N ARG A 264 -8.60 -3.59 19.79
CA ARG A 264 -9.75 -2.80 20.26
C ARG A 264 -10.33 -1.88 19.19
N ALA A 265 -9.52 -1.40 18.25
CA ALA A 265 -9.98 -0.62 17.10
C ALA A 265 -10.66 -1.48 16.03
N ASN A 266 -10.20 -2.71 15.77
CA ASN A 266 -10.90 -3.70 14.94
C ASN A 266 -12.29 -4.00 15.53
N GLU A 267 -12.37 -4.29 16.84
CA GLU A 267 -13.63 -4.53 17.56
C GLU A 267 -14.62 -3.37 17.42
N LEU A 268 -14.14 -2.13 17.59
CA LEU A 268 -14.94 -0.89 17.48
C LEU A 268 -15.09 -0.38 16.03
N ASN A 269 -14.51 -1.08 15.04
CA ASN A 269 -14.44 -0.71 13.63
C ASN A 269 -13.82 0.68 13.33
N ILE A 270 -12.97 1.20 14.22
CA ILE A 270 -12.35 2.52 14.11
C ILE A 270 -11.15 2.47 13.13
N VAL A 271 -11.11 3.40 12.17
CA VAL A 271 -10.01 3.54 11.21
C VAL A 271 -8.74 4.02 11.91
N ILE A 272 -7.64 3.27 11.76
CA ILE A 272 -6.29 3.69 12.18
C ILE A 272 -5.51 4.20 10.96
N LEU A 273 -4.99 5.44 11.06
CA LEU A 273 -4.29 6.09 9.96
C LEU A 273 -2.80 5.73 9.85
N ASN A 274 -2.17 5.27 10.94
CA ASN A 274 -0.73 4.99 10.99
C ASN A 274 -0.34 3.55 11.42
N PRO A 275 -0.83 2.50 10.73
CA PRO A 275 -0.36 1.13 10.93
C PRO A 275 1.09 0.94 10.47
N ARG A 276 1.87 0.08 11.13
CA ARG A 276 3.23 -0.31 10.72
C ARG A 276 3.26 -1.76 10.24
N LYS A 277 4.30 -2.15 9.50
CA LYS A 277 4.52 -3.55 9.07
C LYS A 277 4.88 -4.41 10.29
N GLY A 278 4.24 -5.57 10.46
CA GLY A 278 4.44 -6.43 11.63
C GLY A 278 3.79 -5.85 12.90
N GLU A 279 2.58 -5.31 12.75
CA GLU A 279 1.66 -4.98 13.83
C GLU A 279 0.38 -5.82 13.68
N ILE A 280 -0.17 -6.20 14.84
CA ILE A 280 -0.92 -7.45 15.09
C ILE A 280 0.00 -8.67 15.02
#